data_AF-A0A523JI51-F1
#
_entry.id   AF-A0A523JI51-F1
#
_cell.length_a   1.000
_cell.length_b   1.000
_cell.length_c   1.000
_cell.angle_alpha   90.00
_cell.angle_beta   90.00
_cell.angle_gamma   90.00
#
_symmetry.space_group_name_H-M   'P 1'
#
loop_
_entity.id
_entity.type
_entity.pdbx_description
1 polymer ?
#
loop_
_entity_poly.entity_id
_entity_poly.type
_entity_poly.pdbx_seq_one_letter_code
_entity_poly.pdbx_strand_id
1 'polypeptide(L)'
;MFAIGEIKDKKLGLELGHHLTEKGIGNRVVFNPDKDNYLLLVYLEKDVPLALDYYRSALGMPKPMKMDPMWEKVMSLPEGRLTLVLIAISVV
;
A
#
# COMPACT_ATOMS: atom_id res chain seq x y z
N MET A 1 -12.38 -15.26 0.78
CA MET A 1 -11.05 -14.87 1.29
C MET A 1 -10.41 -14.01 0.22
N PHE A 2 -9.87 -12.85 0.60
CA PHE A 2 -9.30 -11.87 -0.32
C PHE A 2 -7.80 -11.78 -0.07
N ALA A 3 -6.99 -11.92 -1.13
CA ALA A 3 -5.54 -11.80 -1.03
C ALA A 3 -5.14 -10.32 -0.97
N ILE A 4 -4.37 -9.97 0.05
CA ILE A 4 -3.95 -8.58 0.32
C ILE A 4 -2.52 -8.34 -0.18
N GLY A 5 -1.68 -9.37 -0.15
CA GLY A 5 -0.30 -9.29 -0.56
C GLY A 5 0.48 -10.60 -0.41
N GLU A 6 1.69 -10.60 -0.96
CA GLU A 6 2.64 -11.71 -0.91
C GLU A 6 3.88 -11.28 -0.12
N ILE A 7 4.33 -12.10 0.82
CA ILE A 7 5.45 -11.78 1.72
C ILE A 7 6.44 -12.93 1.66
N LYS A 8 7.71 -12.68 1.30
CA LYS A 8 8.74 -13.74 1.29
C LYS A 8 9.12 -14.19 2.70
N ASP A 9 9.24 -13.25 3.63
CA ASP A 9 9.64 -13.55 5.00
C ASP A 9 8.47 -14.13 5.80
N LYS A 10 8.63 -15.39 6.24
CA LYS A 10 7.65 -16.09 7.09
C LYS A 10 7.33 -15.33 8.37
N LYS A 11 8.36 -14.82 9.05
CA LYS A 11 8.22 -14.16 10.34
C LYS A 11 7.42 -12.87 10.17
N LEU A 12 7.77 -12.07 9.16
CA LEU A 12 7.03 -10.85 8.84
C LEU A 12 5.57 -11.14 8.46
N GLY A 13 5.33 -12.18 7.67
CA GLY A 13 3.97 -12.59 7.30
C GLY A 13 3.11 -12.97 8.50
N LEU A 14 3.66 -13.73 9.43
CA LEU A 14 2.99 -14.12 10.67
C LEU A 14 2.78 -12.95 11.63
N GLU A 15 3.77 -12.06 11.78
CA GLU A 15 3.67 -10.84 12.60
C GLU A 15 2.55 -9.91 12.08
N LEU A 16 2.47 -9.72 10.77
CA LEU A 16 1.38 -8.96 10.13
C LEU A 16 0.01 -9.61 10.37
N GLY A 17 -0.08 -10.93 10.23
CA GLY A 17 -1.31 -11.66 10.55
C GLY A 17 -1.73 -11.51 12.02
N HIS A 18 -0.78 -11.53 12.94
CA HIS A 18 -1.04 -11.28 14.36
C HIS A 18 -1.55 -9.86 14.61
N HIS A 19 -0.88 -8.86 14.05
CA HIS A 19 -1.30 -7.45 14.15
C HIS A 19 -2.72 -7.23 13.60
N LEU A 20 -3.06 -7.83 12.45
CA LEU A 20 -4.42 -7.74 11.91
C LEU A 20 -5.45 -8.38 12.85
N THR A 21 -5.11 -9.52 13.47
CA THR A 21 -5.97 -10.20 14.44
C THR A 21 -6.22 -9.34 15.68
N GLU A 22 -5.19 -8.68 16.22
CA GLU A 22 -5.32 -7.74 17.36
C GLU A 22 -6.22 -6.55 17.04
N LYS A 23 -6.32 -6.16 15.76
CA LYS A 23 -7.23 -5.10 15.28
C LYS A 23 -8.63 -5.61 14.95
N GLY A 24 -8.93 -6.88 15.24
CA GLY A 24 -10.23 -7.49 14.99
C GLY A 24 -10.47 -7.91 13.53
N ILE A 25 -9.41 -7.97 12.72
CA ILE A 25 -9.50 -8.37 11.30
C ILE A 25 -9.23 -9.86 11.18
N GLY A 26 -10.25 -10.62 10.79
CA GLY A 26 -10.13 -12.04 10.51
C GLY A 26 -9.25 -12.29 9.29
N ASN A 27 -8.10 -12.96 9.48
CA ASN A 27 -7.11 -13.19 8.44
C ASN A 27 -6.49 -14.60 8.51
N ARG A 28 -5.74 -14.95 7.47
CA ARG A 28 -4.96 -16.20 7.38
C ARG A 28 -3.68 -15.96 6.59
N VAL A 29 -2.59 -16.57 7.05
CA VAL A 29 -1.31 -16.61 6.33
C VAL A 29 -1.12 -18.01 5.75
N VAL A 30 -0.87 -18.13 4.45
CA VAL A 30 -0.73 -19.42 3.75
C VAL A 30 0.57 -19.43 2.98
N PHE A 31 1.37 -20.49 3.12
CA PHE A 31 2.57 -20.68 2.29
C PHE A 31 2.17 -21.13 0.89
N ASN A 32 2.71 -20.45 -0.13
CA ASN A 32 2.59 -20.79 -1.53
C ASN A 32 3.91 -21.43 -2.01
N PRO A 33 3.94 -22.75 -2.23
CA PRO A 33 5.16 -23.46 -2.61
C PRO A 33 5.65 -23.10 -4.02
N ASP A 34 4.76 -22.68 -4.93
CA ASP A 34 5.13 -22.38 -6.31
C ASP A 34 5.96 -21.10 -6.45
N LYS A 35 5.75 -20.16 -5.51
CA LYS A 35 6.42 -18.85 -5.50
C LYS A 35 7.38 -18.66 -4.33
N ASP A 36 7.52 -19.66 -3.47
CA ASP A 36 8.29 -19.60 -2.21
C ASP A 36 7.97 -18.35 -1.39
N ASN A 37 6.67 -18.12 -1.15
CA ASN A 37 6.19 -16.95 -0.43
C ASN A 37 4.96 -17.24 0.44
N TYR A 38 4.58 -16.28 1.26
CA TYR A 38 3.44 -16.34 2.16
C TYR A 38 2.37 -15.36 1.69
N LEU A 39 1.16 -15.86 1.45
CA LEU A 39 -0.01 -15.08 1.10
C LEU A 39 -0.73 -14.64 2.36
N LEU A 40 -0.96 -13.32 2.49
CA LEU A 40 -1.80 -12.75 3.52
C LEU A 40 -3.23 -12.61 2.98
N LEU A 41 -4.16 -13.33 3.58
CA LEU A 41 -5.56 -13.42 3.18
C LEU A 41 -6.46 -12.81 4.27
N VAL A 42 -7.51 -12.08 3.89
CA VAL A 42 -8.55 -11.56 4.79
C VAL A 42 -9.89 -12.22 4.50
N TYR A 43 -10.72 -12.40 5.52
CA TYR A 43 -12.00 -13.08 5.36
C TYR A 43 -13.10 -12.20 4.79
N LEU A 44 -13.20 -10.94 5.23
CA LEU A 44 -14.26 -10.02 4.84
C LEU A 44 -13.74 -8.92 3.92
N GLU A 45 -14.50 -8.62 2.87
CA GLU A 45 -14.15 -7.60 1.88
C GLU A 45 -14.03 -6.20 2.49
N LYS A 46 -14.91 -5.88 3.44
CA LYS A 46 -14.92 -4.59 4.15
C LYS A 46 -13.60 -4.28 4.88
N ASP A 47 -12.84 -5.31 5.26
CA ASP A 47 -11.61 -5.17 6.02
C ASP A 47 -10.38 -5.10 5.09
N VAL A 48 -10.56 -5.36 3.79
CA VAL A 48 -9.50 -5.34 2.78
C VAL A 48 -8.78 -3.99 2.72
N PRO A 49 -9.47 -2.82 2.68
CA PRO A 49 -8.78 -1.53 2.62
C PRO A 49 -7.88 -1.29 3.83
N LEU A 50 -8.36 -1.65 5.02
CA LEU A 50 -7.60 -1.48 6.27
C LEU A 50 -6.40 -2.44 6.32
N ALA A 51 -6.58 -3.69 5.90
CA ALA A 51 -5.49 -4.66 5.83
C ALA A 51 -4.41 -4.27 4.81
N LEU A 52 -4.81 -3.72 3.65
CA LEU A 52 -3.89 -3.18 2.65
C LEU A 52 -3.04 -2.04 3.18
N ASP A 53 -3.64 -1.17 4.01
CA ASP A 53 -2.92 -0.08 4.65
C ASP A 53 -1.84 -0.59 5.61
N TYR A 54 -2.15 -1.58 6.45
CA TYR A 54 -1.15 -2.21 7.32
C TYR A 54 -0.05 -2.91 6.52
N TYR A 55 -0.43 -3.65 5.49
CA TYR A 55 0.50 -4.31 4.59
C TYR A 55 1.49 -3.32 3.95
N ARG A 56 0.98 -2.20 3.40
CA ARG A 56 1.82 -1.13 2.83
C ARG A 56 2.75 -0.52 3.87
N SER A 57 2.24 -0.20 5.06
CA SER A 57 3.06 0.36 6.14
C SER A 57 4.17 -0.59 6.59
N ALA A 58 3.91 -1.90 6.67
CA ALA A 58 4.93 -2.88 7.00
C ALA A 58 6.03 -3.01 5.93
N LEU A 59 5.70 -2.72 4.67
CA LEU A 59 6.66 -2.67 3.56
C LEU A 59 7.35 -1.30 3.41
N GLY A 60 7.10 -0.35 4.31
CA GLY A 60 7.62 1.02 4.19
C GLY A 60 7.08 1.77 2.97
N MET A 61 5.99 1.28 2.35
CA MET A 61 5.37 1.94 1.22
C MET A 61 4.52 3.12 1.72
N PRO A 62 4.65 4.31 1.13
CA PRO A 62 3.81 5.44 1.49
C PRO A 62 2.35 5.10 1.21
N LYS A 63 1.45 5.51 2.11
CA LYS A 63 0.01 5.45 1.82
C LYS A 63 -0.25 6.33 0.59
N PRO A 64 -1.05 5.88 -0.39
CA PRO A 64 -1.49 6.76 -1.45
C PRO A 64 -2.23 7.93 -0.79
N MET A 65 -1.67 9.13 -0.91
CA MET A 65 -2.34 10.34 -0.44
C MET A 65 -3.65 10.44 -1.21
N LYS A 66 -4.77 10.54 -0.49
CA LYS A 66 -6.01 11.02 -1.10
C LYS A 66 -5.73 12.46 -1.51
N MET A 67 -5.40 12.64 -2.78
CA MET A 67 -5.12 13.95 -3.33
C MET A 67 -6.42 14.73 -3.32
N ASP A 68 -6.40 15.95 -2.80
CA ASP A 68 -7.57 16.82 -2.86
C ASP A 68 -7.97 16.98 -4.34
N PRO A 69 -9.26 16.92 -4.70
CA PRO A 69 -9.70 17.15 -6.07
C PRO A 69 -9.18 18.46 -6.68
N MET A 70 -8.92 19.47 -5.84
CA MET A 70 -8.29 20.72 -6.25
C MET A 70 -6.85 20.51 -6.73
N TRP A 71 -6.07 19.66 -6.06
CA TRP A 71 -4.68 19.36 -6.41
C TRP A 71 -4.56 18.45 -7.64
N GLU A 72 -5.50 17.53 -7.86
CA GLU A 72 -5.60 16.78 -9.12
C GLU A 72 -5.81 17.73 -10.31
N LYS A 73 -6.69 18.72 -10.15
CA LYS A 73 -6.94 19.73 -11.17
C LYS A 73 -5.70 20.57 -11.45
N VAL A 74 -4.97 21.00 -10.42
CA VAL A 74 -3.72 21.78 -10.56
C VAL A 74 -2.65 21.00 -11.30
N MET A 75 -2.43 19.72 -11.01
CA MET A 75 -1.43 18.90 -11.72
C MET A 75 -1.84 18.55 -13.17
N SER A 76 -3.13 18.63 -13.50
CA SER A 76 -3.62 18.42 -14.87
C SER A 76 -3.50 19.66 -15.76
N LEU A 77 -3.21 20.83 -15.18
CA LEU A 77 -3.04 22.05 -15.95
C LEU A 77 -1.67 22.03 -16.65
N PRO A 78 -1.61 22.32 -17.96
CA PRO A 78 -0.34 22.41 -18.67
C PRO A 78 0.51 23.48 -18.00
N GLU A 79 1.68 23.08 -17.51
CA GLU A 79 2.63 24.00 -16.92
C GLU A 79 3.04 25.04 -17.98
N GLY A 80 2.79 26.32 -17.67
CA GLY A 80 3.26 27.41 -18.51
C GLY A 80 4.79 27.37 -18.62
N ARG A 81 5.34 27.76 -19.77
CA ARG A 81 6.80 27.74 -20.05
C ARG A 81 7.65 28.39 -18.94
N LEU A 82 7.12 29.38 -18.24
CA LEU A 82 7.77 30.06 -17.11
C LEU A 82 7.97 29.15 -15.89
N THR A 83 7.00 28.30 -15.56
CA THR A 83 7.07 27.40 -14.39
C THR A 83 8.11 26.30 -14.60
N LEU A 84 8.18 25.74 -15.81
CA LEU A 84 9.20 24.76 -16.20
C LEU A 84 10.62 25.33 -16.11
N VAL A 85 10.82 26.58 -16.53
CA VAL A 85 12.13 27.26 -16.45
C VAL A 85 12.55 27.48 -14.99
N LEU A 86 11.62 27.87 -14.11
CA LEU A 86 11.90 28.02 -12.69
C LEU A 86 12.27 26.70 -12.01
N ILE A 87 11.57 25.61 -12.32
CA ILE A 87 11.91 24.28 -11.79
C ILE A 87 13.30 23.85 -12.30
N ALA A 88 13.58 24.03 -13.59
CA ALA A 88 14.87 23.67 -14.16
C ALA A 88 16.04 24.44 -13.54
N ILE A 89 15.87 25.72 -13.20
CA ILE A 89 16.89 26.52 -12.51
C ILE A 89 17.02 26.12 -11.03
N SER A 90 15.95 25.63 -10.39
CA SER A 90 15.94 25.30 -8.96
C SER A 90 16.48 23.89 -8.64
N VAL A 91 16.51 23.00 -9.63
CA VAL A 91 17.00 21.61 -9.50
C VAL A 91 18.46 21.48 -9.96
N VAL A 92 19.03 22.53 -10.56
CA VAL A 92 20.45 22.64 -10.97
C VAL A 92 21.27 23.35 -9.91
#